data_AF-A0A2M9TRK2-F1
#
_entry.id   AF-A0A2M9TRK2-F1
#
_cell.length_a   1.000
_cell.length_b   1.000
_cell.length_c   1.000
_cell.angle_alpha   90.00
_cell.angle_beta   90.00
_cell.angle_gamma   90.00
#
_symmetry.space_group_name_H-M   'P 1'
#
loop_
_entity.id
_entity.type
_entity.pdbx_description
1 polymer ?
#
loop_
_entity_poly.entity_id
_entity_poly.type
_entity_poly.pdbx_seq_one_letter_code
_entity_poly.pdbx_strand_id
1 'polypeptide(L)'
;MSGRVLIHSSGAIDHFWLKGELKISALEQIAFLQRFYFQQLGVARRSTEIVKRAIVLEKTPSWTLSGKTGMVGFGDATGVKLGWLVGYVETADNTYIYAMNMDITKAAGGQLRLEVTKSVLKELGLI
;
A
#
# COMPACT_ATOMS: atom_id res chain seq x y z
N MET A 1 -18.22 -12.69 -27.35
CA MET A 1 -17.87 -11.25 -27.40
C MET A 1 -16.93 -10.96 -26.24
N SER A 2 -15.64 -10.76 -26.51
CA SER A 2 -14.65 -10.44 -25.48
C SER A 2 -14.46 -8.93 -25.47
N GLY A 3 -15.04 -8.27 -24.47
CA GLY A 3 -14.85 -6.84 -24.26
C GLY A 3 -13.43 -6.59 -23.74
N ARG A 4 -12.54 -6.13 -24.62
CA ARG A 4 -11.28 -5.51 -24.20
C ARG A 4 -11.63 -4.22 -23.46
N VAL A 5 -11.34 -4.18 -22.16
CA VAL A 5 -11.26 -2.91 -21.43
C VAL A 5 -10.07 -2.15 -22.01
N LEU A 6 -10.34 -1.21 -22.90
CA LEU A 6 -9.36 -0.22 -23.32
C LEU A 6 -9.13 0.71 -22.13
N ILE A 7 -7.97 0.62 -21.50
CA ILE A 7 -7.50 1.68 -20.60
C ILE A 7 -7.15 2.88 -21.48
N HIS A 8 -8.15 3.69 -21.81
CA HIS A 8 -7.95 5.08 -22.22
C HIS A 8 -8.36 5.94 -21.04
N SER A 9 -7.38 6.32 -20.22
CA SER A 9 -7.52 7.46 -19.34
C SER A 9 -7.15 8.70 -20.16
N SER A 10 -8.00 9.72 -20.14
CA SER A 10 -7.77 11.05 -20.72
C SER A 10 -6.65 11.85 -20.02
N GLY A 11 -5.82 11.19 -19.21
CA GLY A 11 -4.61 11.73 -18.59
C GLY A 11 -3.37 10.99 -19.07
N ALA A 12 -2.19 11.59 -18.87
CA ALA A 12 -0.93 10.97 -19.26
C ALA A 12 -0.77 9.60 -18.55
N ILE A 13 -0.41 8.58 -19.33
CA ILE A 13 -0.30 7.17 -18.90
C ILE A 13 0.72 6.94 -17.77
N ASP A 14 1.53 7.95 -17.48
CA ASP A 14 2.57 8.01 -16.45
C ASP A 14 2.12 8.72 -15.15
N HIS A 15 0.88 9.21 -15.09
CA HIS A 15 0.37 9.96 -13.95
C HIS A 15 -1.05 9.57 -13.50
N PHE A 16 -1.67 8.57 -14.13
CA PHE A 16 -3.08 8.19 -13.85
C PHE A 16 -3.34 7.79 -12.39
N TRP A 17 -2.33 7.27 -11.68
CA TRP A 17 -2.43 6.89 -10.26
C TRP A 17 -2.18 8.05 -9.29
N LEU A 18 -1.72 9.21 -9.79
CA LEU A 18 -1.48 10.42 -8.98
C LEU A 18 -2.55 11.49 -9.20
N LYS A 19 -2.99 11.67 -10.45
CA LYS A 19 -3.88 12.76 -10.86
C LYS A 19 -5.04 12.30 -11.75
N GLY A 20 -5.11 11.01 -12.07
CA GLY A 20 -6.18 10.45 -12.88
C GLY A 20 -7.31 9.86 -12.04
N GLU A 21 -8.23 9.17 -12.72
CA GLU A 21 -9.45 8.62 -12.12
C GLU A 21 -9.26 7.27 -11.42
N LEU A 22 -8.03 6.72 -11.38
CA LEU A 22 -7.80 5.46 -10.67
C LEU A 22 -8.02 5.67 -9.17
N LYS A 23 -8.98 4.93 -8.62
CA LYS A 23 -9.31 4.94 -7.20
C LYS A 23 -9.25 3.51 -6.67
N ILE A 24 -8.86 3.37 -5.41
CA ILE A 24 -8.80 2.09 -4.71
C ILE A 24 -9.09 2.32 -3.23
N SER A 25 -9.96 1.51 -2.64
CA SER A 25 -10.30 1.51 -1.22
C SER A 25 -9.27 0.72 -0.40
N ALA A 26 -9.30 0.89 0.93
CA ALA A 26 -8.42 0.13 1.82
C ALA A 26 -8.71 -1.38 1.74
N LEU A 27 -9.98 -1.78 1.60
CA LEU A 27 -10.36 -3.19 1.45
C LEU A 27 -9.88 -3.78 0.12
N GLU A 28 -9.93 -3.02 -0.97
CA GLU A 28 -9.37 -3.45 -2.25
C GLU A 28 -7.83 -3.55 -2.19
N GLN A 29 -7.16 -2.66 -1.45
CA GLN A 29 -5.72 -2.80 -1.16
C GLN A 29 -5.42 -4.10 -0.41
N ILE A 30 -6.22 -4.44 0.61
CA ILE A 30 -6.09 -5.73 1.32
C ILE A 30 -6.25 -6.90 0.34
N ALA A 31 -7.31 -6.90 -0.48
CA ALA A 31 -7.57 -7.98 -1.43
C ALA A 31 -6.45 -8.12 -2.48
N PHE A 32 -5.93 -7.00 -2.98
CA PHE A 32 -4.77 -7.00 -3.88
C PHE A 32 -3.53 -7.55 -3.19
N LEU A 33 -3.24 -7.10 -1.96
CA LEU A 33 -2.06 -7.53 -1.20
C LEU A 33 -2.13 -9.00 -0.79
N GLN A 34 -3.31 -9.53 -0.48
CA GLN A 34 -3.51 -10.96 -0.25
C GLN A 34 -3.12 -11.76 -1.51
N ARG A 35 -3.65 -11.38 -2.67
CA ARG A 35 -3.28 -12.03 -3.94
C ARG A 35 -1.81 -11.86 -4.28
N PHE A 36 -1.23 -10.69 -4.03
CA PHE A 36 0.21 -10.44 -4.19
C PHE A 36 1.04 -11.37 -3.30
N TYR A 37 0.67 -11.47 -2.01
CA TYR A 37 1.38 -12.25 -1.03
C TYR A 37 1.34 -13.75 -1.36
N PHE A 38 0.17 -14.28 -1.71
CA PHE A 38 -0.02 -15.69 -2.07
C PHE A 38 0.33 -16.03 -3.53
N GLN A 39 0.97 -15.11 -4.27
CA GLN A 39 1.39 -15.30 -5.67
C GLN A 39 0.23 -15.59 -6.64
N GLN A 40 -0.94 -15.01 -6.40
CA GLN A 40 -2.19 -15.19 -7.17
C GLN A 40 -2.49 -14.04 -8.15
N LEU A 41 -1.47 -13.25 -8.49
CA LEU A 41 -1.61 -12.15 -9.47
C LEU A 41 -1.46 -12.60 -10.93
N GLY A 42 -1.01 -13.83 -11.18
CA GLY A 42 -0.76 -14.33 -12.55
C GLY A 42 0.50 -13.77 -13.20
N VAL A 43 1.42 -13.20 -12.40
CA VAL A 43 2.74 -12.72 -12.83
C VAL A 43 3.83 -13.73 -12.45
N ALA A 44 5.02 -13.60 -13.04
CA ALA A 44 6.14 -14.49 -12.71
C ALA A 44 6.48 -14.42 -11.22
N ARG A 45 6.62 -15.59 -10.58
CA ARG A 45 7.01 -15.73 -9.17
C ARG A 45 8.25 -14.90 -8.82
N ARG A 46 9.27 -14.93 -9.68
CA ARG A 46 10.50 -14.13 -9.53
C ARG A 46 10.20 -12.64 -9.36
N SER A 47 9.26 -12.09 -10.12
CA SER A 47 8.89 -10.68 -10.05
C SER A 47 8.23 -10.35 -8.70
N THR A 48 7.28 -11.19 -8.26
CA THR A 48 6.66 -11.04 -6.93
C THR A 48 7.69 -11.08 -5.82
N GLU A 49 8.63 -12.05 -5.85
CA GLU A 49 9.69 -12.17 -4.85
C GLU A 49 10.63 -10.96 -4.82
N ILE A 50 10.96 -10.38 -5.99
CA ILE A 50 11.74 -9.14 -6.07
C ILE A 50 10.98 -7.99 -5.39
N VAL A 51 9.68 -7.83 -5.67
CA VAL A 51 8.88 -6.78 -5.06
C VAL A 51 8.77 -7.00 -3.55
N LYS A 52 8.51 -8.22 -3.08
CA LYS A 52 8.45 -8.55 -1.64
C LYS A 52 9.72 -8.11 -0.91
N ARG A 53 10.90 -8.37 -1.49
CA ARG A 53 12.18 -7.92 -0.91
C ARG A 53 12.33 -6.40 -0.92
N ALA A 54 11.87 -5.73 -1.98
CA ALA A 54 12.01 -4.29 -2.14
C ALA A 54 11.12 -3.48 -1.19
N ILE A 55 10.05 -4.07 -0.64
CA ILE A 55 9.11 -3.38 0.26
C ILE A 55 9.35 -3.69 1.74
N VAL A 56 10.43 -4.40 2.11
CA VAL A 56 10.78 -4.61 3.53
C VAL A 56 11.15 -3.27 4.16
N LEU A 57 10.44 -2.89 5.23
CA LEU A 57 10.69 -1.67 6.00
C LEU A 57 11.55 -1.95 7.23
N GLU A 58 11.30 -3.08 7.88
CA GLU A 58 12.02 -3.49 9.08
C GLU A 58 11.99 -5.01 9.22
N LYS A 59 13.10 -5.58 9.70
CA LYS A 59 13.26 -7.02 9.88
C LYS A 59 13.92 -7.30 11.21
N THR A 60 13.29 -8.14 12.01
CA THR A 60 13.81 -8.64 13.29
C THR A 60 13.86 -10.17 13.25
N PRO A 61 14.42 -10.84 14.28
CA PRO A 61 14.33 -12.29 14.40
C PRO A 61 12.89 -12.81 14.55
N SER A 62 11.97 -12.00 15.09
CA SER A 62 10.60 -12.42 15.45
C SER A 62 9.56 -12.05 14.39
N TRP A 63 9.81 -10.98 13.62
CA TRP A 63 8.86 -10.47 12.64
C TRP A 63 9.53 -9.67 11.52
N THR A 64 8.84 -9.55 10.39
CA THR A 64 9.23 -8.69 9.26
C THR A 64 8.07 -7.77 8.88
N LEU A 65 8.28 -6.46 8.97
CA LEU A 65 7.34 -5.45 8.53
C LEU A 65 7.68 -5.04 7.10
N SER A 66 6.75 -5.27 6.19
CA SER A 66 6.81 -4.83 4.80
C SER A 66 5.73 -3.79 4.52
N GLY A 67 6.01 -2.84 3.63
CA GLY A 67 5.01 -1.88 3.18
C GLY A 67 5.49 -0.86 2.18
N LYS A 68 4.53 -0.13 1.63
CA LYS A 68 4.76 0.96 0.68
C LYS A 68 3.95 2.18 1.08
N THR A 69 4.63 3.33 1.13
CA THR A 69 4.01 4.64 1.35
C THR A 69 3.42 5.20 0.06
N GLY A 70 2.30 5.94 0.19
CA GLY A 70 1.69 6.73 -0.88
C GLY A 70 1.19 8.08 -0.37
N MET A 71 1.25 9.13 -1.19
CA MET A 71 0.71 10.45 -0.87
C MET A 71 0.18 11.10 -2.14
N VAL A 72 -1.07 11.56 -2.11
CA VAL A 72 -1.74 12.26 -3.22
C VAL A 72 -2.36 13.58 -2.73
N GLY A 73 -2.74 14.46 -3.64
CA GLY A 73 -3.28 15.80 -3.31
C GLY A 73 -2.22 16.91 -3.22
N PHE A 74 -1.02 16.71 -3.79
CA PHE A 74 -0.03 17.79 -3.88
C PHE A 74 -0.53 18.90 -4.81
N GLY A 75 -0.60 20.13 -4.30
CA GLY A 75 -1.07 21.29 -5.06
C GLY A 75 -2.58 21.42 -5.14
N ASP A 76 -3.33 20.60 -4.41
CA ASP A 76 -4.79 20.76 -4.25
C ASP A 76 -5.09 22.05 -3.47
N ALA A 77 -6.11 22.81 -3.91
CA ALA A 77 -6.54 24.06 -3.30
C ALA A 77 -7.02 23.90 -1.85
N THR A 78 -7.50 22.70 -1.47
CA THR A 78 -7.90 22.38 -0.10
C THR A 78 -6.70 22.25 0.86
N GLY A 79 -5.50 21.99 0.32
CA GLY A 79 -4.30 21.69 1.10
C GLY A 79 -4.33 20.33 1.82
N VAL A 80 -5.42 19.55 1.69
CA VAL A 80 -5.56 18.22 2.29
C VAL A 80 -4.93 17.18 1.37
N LYS A 81 -4.08 16.32 1.94
CA LYS A 81 -3.45 15.21 1.22
C LYS A 81 -3.97 13.89 1.75
N LEU A 82 -4.19 12.91 0.88
CA LEU A 82 -4.48 11.54 1.32
C LEU A 82 -3.16 10.76 1.43
N GLY A 83 -2.84 10.33 2.64
CA GLY A 83 -1.67 9.53 2.95
C GLY A 83 -2.00 8.05 3.06
N TRP A 84 -1.16 7.20 2.51
CA TRP A 84 -1.27 5.74 2.56
C TRP A 84 -0.01 5.09 3.15
N LEU A 85 -0.22 4.01 3.90
CA LEU A 85 0.76 2.96 4.14
C LEU A 85 0.03 1.61 4.05
N VAL A 86 0.46 0.78 3.10
CA VAL A 86 -0.12 -0.55 2.87
C VAL A 86 0.98 -1.59 2.86
N GLY A 87 0.68 -2.80 3.31
CA GLY A 87 1.69 -3.85 3.38
C GLY A 87 1.24 -5.04 4.20
N TYR A 88 2.21 -5.73 4.79
CA TYR A 88 1.96 -6.89 5.64
C TYR A 88 3.06 -7.07 6.69
N VAL A 89 2.71 -7.73 7.78
CA VAL A 89 3.63 -8.20 8.83
C VAL A 89 3.68 -9.72 8.78
N GLU A 90 4.88 -10.26 8.64
CA GLU A 90 5.14 -11.70 8.79
C GLU A 90 5.67 -11.95 10.20
N THR A 91 4.99 -12.80 10.96
CA THR A 91 5.46 -13.33 12.25
C THR A 91 5.88 -14.79 12.08
N ALA A 92 6.29 -15.46 13.16
CA ALA A 92 6.62 -16.87 13.12
C ALA A 92 5.44 -17.75 12.66
N ASP A 93 4.22 -17.40 13.06
CA ASP A 93 3.05 -18.27 12.93
C ASP A 93 2.03 -17.79 11.89
N ASN A 94 2.09 -16.51 11.49
CA ASN A 94 1.05 -15.94 10.62
C ASN A 94 1.55 -14.73 9.80
N THR A 95 0.73 -14.31 8.84
CA THR A 95 0.92 -13.08 8.08
C THR A 95 -0.32 -12.20 8.19
N TYR A 96 -0.13 -10.94 8.56
CA TYR A 96 -1.19 -9.96 8.75
C TYR A 96 -1.09 -8.87 7.69
N ILE A 97 -2.08 -8.81 6.80
CA ILE A 97 -2.15 -7.78 5.76
C ILE A 97 -2.80 -6.52 6.36
N TYR A 98 -2.24 -5.34 6.08
CA TYR A 98 -2.80 -4.08 6.55
C TYR A 98 -2.87 -3.05 5.42
N ALA A 99 -3.84 -2.14 5.53
CA ALA A 99 -3.99 -0.99 4.66
C ALA A 99 -4.52 0.17 5.50
N MET A 100 -3.68 1.19 5.69
CA MET A 100 -4.05 2.40 6.41
C MET A 100 -3.99 3.59 5.45
N ASN A 101 -5.03 4.42 5.51
CA ASN A 101 -5.00 5.75 4.94
C ASN A 101 -5.51 6.78 5.94
N MET A 102 -5.10 8.03 5.74
CA MET A 102 -5.51 9.16 6.56
C MET A 102 -5.37 10.47 5.81
N ASP A 103 -6.19 11.44 6.17
CA ASP A 103 -6.01 12.82 5.74
C ASP A 103 -4.78 13.45 6.43
N ILE A 104 -3.97 14.14 5.64
CA ILE A 104 -2.74 14.80 6.06
C ILE A 104 -2.90 16.29 5.75
N THR A 105 -3.07 17.07 6.81
CA THR A 105 -3.25 18.53 6.76
C THR A 105 -2.01 19.32 7.16
N LYS A 106 -1.00 18.65 7.72
CA LYS A 106 0.27 19.26 8.16
C LYS A 106 1.47 18.60 7.47
N ALA A 107 2.52 19.38 7.21
CA ALA A 107 3.73 18.91 6.50
C ALA A 107 4.39 17.69 7.16
N ALA A 108 4.36 17.59 8.50
CA ALA A 108 4.93 16.47 9.25
C ALA A 108 4.09 15.17 9.23
N GLY A 109 2.88 15.18 8.65
CA GLY A 109 1.97 14.02 8.69
C GLY A 109 2.43 12.81 7.88
N GLY A 110 3.48 12.96 7.06
CA GLY A 110 4.07 11.85 6.32
C GLY A 110 4.59 10.73 7.22
N GLN A 111 5.15 11.08 8.39
CA GLN A 111 5.70 10.13 9.37
C GLN A 111 4.61 9.44 10.19
N LEU A 112 3.52 10.15 10.49
CA LEU A 112 2.38 9.65 11.28
C LEU A 112 1.81 8.35 10.71
N ARG A 113 1.84 8.18 9.39
CA ARG A 113 1.40 6.95 8.72
C ARG A 113 2.10 5.70 9.26
N LEU A 114 3.42 5.75 9.41
CA LEU A 114 4.20 4.62 9.93
C LEU A 114 4.00 4.47 11.44
N GLU A 115 3.95 5.58 12.17
CA GLU A 115 3.77 5.59 13.62
C GLU A 115 2.42 5.00 14.05
N VAL A 116 1.32 5.45 13.44
CA VAL A 116 -0.02 4.93 13.71
C VAL A 116 -0.11 3.44 13.36
N THR A 117 0.41 3.05 12.20
CA THR A 117 0.41 1.64 11.80
C THR A 117 1.19 0.79 12.81
N LYS A 118 2.39 1.20 13.20
CA LYS A 118 3.18 0.49 14.21
C LYS A 118 2.51 0.49 15.58
N SER A 119 1.84 1.57 15.98
CA SER A 119 1.11 1.64 17.25
C SER A 119 0.02 0.58 17.32
N VAL A 120 -0.80 0.46 16.26
CA VAL A 120 -1.86 -0.56 16.18
C VAL A 120 -1.25 -1.97 16.15
N LEU A 121 -0.19 -2.18 15.38
CA LEU A 121 0.48 -3.49 15.33
C LEU A 121 1.07 -3.91 16.68
N LYS A 122 1.63 -2.96 17.46
CA LYS A 122 2.10 -3.21 18.83
C LYS A 122 0.96 -3.54 19.78
N GLU A 123 -0.13 -2.79 19.71
CA GLU A 123 -1.34 -3.04 20.52
C GLU A 123 -1.92 -4.44 20.26
N LEU A 124 -1.85 -4.90 19.01
CA LEU A 124 -2.23 -6.26 18.62
C LEU A 124 -1.17 -7.33 18.92
N GLY A 125 0.00 -6.97 19.46
CA GLY A 125 1.09 -7.90 19.78
C GLY A 125 1.77 -8.49 18.54
N LEU A 126 1.72 -7.81 17.40
CA LEU A 126 2.26 -8.30 16.12
C LEU A 126 3.69 -7.82 15.84
N ILE A 127 4.14 -6.75 16.51
CA ILE A 127 5.51 -6.23 16.46
C ILE A 127 6.02 -5.78 17.83
#